data_AF-A0A1J9U8A6-F1
#
_entry.id   AF-A0A1J9U8A6-F1
#
_cell.length_a   1.000
_cell.length_b   1.000
_cell.length_c   1.000
_cell.angle_alpha   90.00
_cell.angle_beta   90.00
_cell.angle_gamma   90.00
#
_symmetry.space_group_name_H-M   'P 1'
#
loop_
_entity.id
_entity.type
_entity.pdbx_description
1 polymer ?
#
loop_
_entity_poly.entity_id
_entity_poly.type
_entity_poly.pdbx_seq_one_letter_code
_entity_poly.pdbx_strand_id
1 'polypeptide(L)'
;MDSVLNGKIAVLDLMPIDKKAYIKYLKPHEKANKKTSIDVNRFKYYKLHGKNPMFYSIEYLMQTPIKELLERDRVNQLGWVKTDETH
;
A
#
# COMPACT_ATOMS: atom_id res chain seq x y z
N MET A 1 -2.90 -6.66 -19.31
CA MET A 1 -2.48 -6.35 -17.94
C MET A 1 -1.05 -6.84 -17.80
N ASP A 2 -0.11 -5.99 -17.40
CA ASP A 2 1.32 -6.32 -17.36
C ASP A 2 1.61 -7.59 -16.56
N SER A 3 2.21 -8.59 -17.21
CA SER A 3 2.65 -9.85 -16.57
C SER A 3 3.60 -9.58 -15.41
N VAL A 4 4.41 -8.52 -15.53
CA VAL A 4 5.33 -8.05 -14.49
C VAL A 4 4.56 -7.51 -13.28
N LEU A 5 3.54 -6.68 -13.49
CA LEU A 5 2.74 -6.10 -12.41
C LEU A 5 1.98 -7.19 -11.64
N ASN A 6 1.35 -8.12 -12.36
CA ASN A 6 0.66 -9.25 -11.74
C ASN A 6 1.60 -10.14 -10.92
N GLY A 7 2.83 -10.38 -11.41
CA GLY A 7 3.85 -11.08 -10.65
C GLY A 7 4.22 -10.36 -9.34
N LYS A 8 4.38 -9.03 -9.38
CA LYS A 8 4.68 -8.22 -8.18
C LYS A 8 3.53 -8.24 -7.17
N ILE A 9 2.29 -8.10 -7.64
CA ILE A 9 1.08 -8.17 -6.80
C ILE A 9 1.01 -9.53 -6.09
N ALA A 10 1.21 -10.62 -6.83
CA ALA A 10 1.17 -11.97 -6.27
C ALA A 10 2.29 -12.23 -5.25
N VAL A 11 3.52 -11.77 -5.54
CA VAL A 11 4.67 -11.95 -4.63
C VAL A 11 4.53 -11.14 -3.34
N LEU A 12 3.96 -9.94 -3.42
CA LEU A 12 3.76 -9.06 -2.27
C LEU A 12 2.45 -9.33 -1.53
N ASP A 13 1.58 -10.19 -2.04
CA ASP A 13 0.23 -10.47 -1.55
C ASP A 13 -0.60 -9.18 -1.41
N LEU A 14 -0.55 -8.33 -2.46
CA LEU A 14 -1.28 -7.07 -2.44
C LEU A 14 -2.76 -7.29 -2.76
N MET A 15 -3.62 -6.68 -1.95
CA MET A 15 -5.05 -6.69 -2.15
C MET A 15 -5.47 -5.53 -3.07
N PRO A 16 -6.37 -5.74 -4.03
CA PRO A 16 -6.94 -4.65 -4.81
C PRO A 16 -7.79 -3.74 -3.91
N ILE A 17 -7.79 -2.44 -4.18
CA ILE A 17 -8.61 -1.49 -3.44
C ILE A 17 -10.05 -1.60 -3.93
N ASP A 18 -10.85 -2.36 -3.19
CA ASP A 18 -12.30 -2.40 -3.38
C ASP A 18 -12.98 -1.14 -2.86
N LYS A 19 -14.24 -0.93 -3.28
CA LYS A 19 -15.09 0.18 -2.80
C LYS A 19 -15.17 0.25 -1.27
N LYS A 20 -15.16 -0.90 -0.59
CA LYS A 20 -15.15 -0.96 0.89
C LYS A 20 -13.82 -0.47 1.47
N ALA A 21 -12.70 -0.95 0.95
CA ALA A 21 -11.37 -0.53 1.37
C ALA A 21 -11.15 0.97 1.10
N TYR A 22 -11.64 1.46 -0.04
CA TYR A 22 -11.64 2.88 -0.39
C TYR A 22 -12.39 3.71 0.65
N ILE A 23 -13.63 3.35 0.98
CA ILE A 23 -14.45 4.10 1.94
C ILE A 23 -13.82 4.06 3.35
N LYS A 24 -13.23 2.92 3.74
CA LYS A 24 -12.64 2.75 5.07
C LYS A 24 -11.31 3.48 5.22
N TYR A 25 -10.44 3.37 4.23
CA TYR A 25 -9.03 3.76 4.37
C TYR A 25 -8.61 4.94 3.50
N LEU A 26 -9.25 5.23 2.35
CA LEU A 26 -8.85 6.33 1.47
C LEU A 26 -9.74 7.56 1.62
N LYS A 27 -11.06 7.36 1.78
CA LYS A 27 -12.04 8.45 1.94
C LYS A 27 -11.75 9.41 3.11
N PRO A 28 -11.27 8.96 4.28
CA PRO A 28 -10.86 9.89 5.35
C PRO A 28 -9.68 10.77 4.92
N HIS A 29 -8.76 10.20 4.14
CA HIS A 29 -7.58 10.91 3.64
C HIS A 29 -7.92 11.86 2.49
N GLU A 30 -8.91 11.60 1.64
CA GLU A 30 -9.39 12.59 0.65
C GLU A 30 -9.88 13.87 1.32
N LYS A 31 -10.66 13.72 2.39
CA LYS A 31 -11.23 14.86 3.11
C LYS A 31 -10.14 15.71 3.77
N ALA A 32 -9.07 15.07 4.25
CA ALA A 32 -7.90 15.74 4.81
C ALA A 32 -6.97 16.34 3.73
N ASN A 33 -6.78 15.64 2.61
CA ASN A 33 -5.88 16.00 1.51
C ASN A 33 -6.50 16.94 0.47
N LYS A 34 -7.74 17.41 0.67
CA LYS A 34 -8.34 18.48 -0.13
C LYS A 34 -7.51 19.78 -0.10
N LYS A 35 -6.60 19.92 0.87
CA LYS A 35 -5.60 21.00 0.95
C LYS A 35 -4.32 20.75 0.14
N THR A 36 -4.02 19.50 -0.26
CA THR A 36 -2.70 19.10 -0.80
C THR A 36 -2.77 18.49 -2.21
N SER A 37 -3.95 18.42 -2.85
CA SER A 37 -4.14 17.85 -4.20
C SER A 37 -3.54 16.44 -4.38
N ILE A 38 -3.44 15.66 -3.31
CA ILE A 38 -2.97 14.28 -3.40
C ILE A 38 -4.13 13.44 -3.92
N ASP A 39 -4.02 13.02 -5.19
CA ASP A 39 -4.96 12.09 -5.79
C ASP A 39 -4.82 10.72 -5.12
N VAL A 40 -5.78 10.36 -4.28
CA VAL A 40 -5.80 9.04 -3.63
C VAL A 40 -6.21 7.92 -4.60
N ASN A 41 -6.81 8.29 -5.74
CA ASN A 41 -7.29 7.35 -6.77
C ASN A 41 -6.16 6.69 -7.56
N ARG A 42 -4.95 7.27 -7.50
CA ARG A 42 -3.71 6.67 -8.03
C ARG A 42 -3.34 5.35 -7.34
N PHE A 43 -3.76 5.18 -6.09
CA PHE A 43 -3.54 3.94 -5.36
C PHE A 43 -4.57 2.90 -5.82
N LYS A 44 -4.08 1.75 -6.26
CA LYS A 44 -4.92 0.65 -6.78
C LYS A 44 -4.82 -0.62 -5.95
N TYR A 45 -3.72 -0.76 -5.21
CA TYR A 45 -3.47 -1.91 -4.37
C TYR A 45 -3.10 -1.47 -2.97
N TYR A 46 -3.34 -2.33 -1.99
CA TYR A 46 -2.97 -2.08 -0.60
C TYR A 46 -2.59 -3.39 0.09
N LYS A 47 -1.83 -3.27 1.18
CA LYS A 47 -1.51 -4.38 2.07
C LYS A 47 -1.71 -3.94 3.51
N LEU A 48 -2.25 -4.83 4.33
CA LEU A 48 -2.43 -4.57 5.76
C LEU A 48 -1.19 -5.06 6.51
N HIS A 49 -0.50 -4.13 7.16
CA HIS A 49 0.54 -4.44 8.14
C HIS A 49 -0.06 -4.16 9.52
N GLY A 50 -0.56 -5.21 10.18
CA GLY A 50 -1.32 -5.08 11.43
C GLY A 50 -2.62 -4.28 11.22
N LYS A 51 -2.74 -3.13 11.87
CA LYS A 51 -3.93 -2.24 11.78
C LYS A 51 -3.81 -1.16 10.69
N ASN A 52 -2.62 -0.97 10.11
CA ASN A 52 -2.35 0.13 9.19
C ASN A 52 -2.27 -0.35 7.73
N PRO A 53 -3.07 0.22 6.83
CA PRO A 53 -2.98 -0.07 5.40
C PRO A 53 -1.80 0.69 4.78
N MET A 54 -0.99 -0.01 4.02
CA MET A 54 0.00 0.56 3.13
C MET A 54 -0.53 0.53 1.70
N PHE A 55 -0.49 1.66 1.01
CA PHE A 55 -1.06 1.83 -0.33
C PHE A 55 0.02 1.81 -1.41
N TYR A 56 -0.32 1.20 -2.55
CA TYR A 56 0.55 1.02 -3.70
C TYR A 56 -0.13 1.50 -4.98
N SER A 57 0.58 2.36 -5.71
CA SER A 57 0.18 2.82 -7.04
C SER A 57 0.77 1.91 -8.11
N ILE A 58 0.11 1.83 -9.27
CA ILE A 58 0.63 1.06 -10.41
C ILE A 58 2.01 1.58 -10.82
N GLU A 59 2.17 2.89 -10.95
CA GLU A 59 3.47 3.53 -11.30
C GLU A 59 4.59 3.10 -10.35
N TYR A 60 4.33 3.15 -9.04
CA TYR A 60 5.31 2.78 -8.02
C TYR A 60 5.69 1.30 -8.13
N LEU A 61 4.70 0.41 -8.32
CA LEU A 61 4.95 -1.02 -8.51
C LEU A 61 5.70 -1.29 -9.81
N MET A 62 5.49 -0.53 -10.87
CA MET A 62 6.20 -0.70 -12.13
C MET A 62 7.64 -0.18 -12.06
N GLN A 63 7.84 1.02 -11.51
CA GLN A 63 9.15 1.67 -11.38
C GLN A 63 10.07 0.97 -10.39
N THR A 64 9.52 0.42 -9.30
CA THR A 64 10.33 -0.19 -8.25
C THR A 64 10.67 -1.65 -8.58
N PRO A 65 11.94 -2.08 -8.50
CA PRO A 65 12.32 -3.49 -8.63
C PRO A 65 11.65 -4.37 -7.55
N ILE A 66 11.31 -5.62 -7.88
CA ILE A 66 10.66 -6.54 -6.93
C ILE A 66 11.52 -6.79 -5.68
N LYS A 67 12.85 -6.82 -5.81
CA LYS A 67 13.78 -6.98 -4.68
C LYS A 67 13.62 -5.85 -3.66
N GLU A 68 13.56 -4.61 -4.12
CA GLU A 68 13.35 -3.45 -3.24
C GLU A 68 11.95 -3.46 -2.62
N LEU A 69 10.92 -3.84 -3.38
CA LEU A 69 9.57 -3.96 -2.83
C LEU A 69 9.52 -4.98 -1.68
N LEU A 70 10.17 -6.14 -1.85
CA LEU A 70 10.26 -7.18 -0.82
C LEU A 70 11.05 -6.75 0.41
N GLU A 71 12.16 -6.02 0.21
CA GLU A 71 12.96 -5.50 1.31
C GLU A 71 12.17 -4.46 2.12
N ARG A 72 11.49 -3.53 1.44
CA ARG A 72 10.59 -2.56 2.09
C ARG A 72 9.44 -3.25 2.81
N ASP A 73 8.83 -4.27 2.21
CA ASP A 73 7.76 -5.04 2.84
C ASP A 73 8.22 -5.67 4.16
N ARG A 74 9.41 -6.28 4.16
CA ARG A 74 10.06 -6.83 5.37
C ARG A 74 10.38 -5.76 6.39
N VAL A 75 11.01 -4.66 5.98
CA VAL A 75 11.35 -3.55 6.88
C VAL A 75 10.11 -2.95 7.50
N ASN A 76 9.03 -2.79 6.73
CA ASN A 76 7.75 -2.34 7.27
C ASN A 76 7.23 -3.37 8.28
N GLN A 77 7.15 -4.65 7.93
CA GLN A 77 6.74 -5.70 8.89
C GLN A 77 7.55 -5.65 10.21
N LEU A 78 8.88 -5.58 10.15
CA LEU A 78 9.75 -5.52 11.32
C LEU A 78 9.66 -4.20 12.09
N GLY A 79 9.57 -3.07 11.38
CA GLY A 79 9.45 -1.74 11.97
C GLY A 79 8.15 -1.60 12.78
N TRP A 80 7.07 -2.25 12.35
CA TRP A 80 5.79 -2.24 13.06
C TRP A 80 5.74 -3.24 14.21
N VAL A 81 6.45 -4.37 14.14
CA VAL A 81 6.58 -5.32 15.28
C VAL A 81 7.23 -4.63 16.49
N LYS A 82 8.19 -3.73 16.27
CA LYS A 82 8.84 -3.00 17.37
C LYS A 82 7.96 -1.94 18.03
N THR A 83 6.91 -1.44 17.36
CA THR A 83 6.01 -0.44 17.95
C THR A 83 4.88 -1.02 18.79
N ASP A 84 4.66 -2.33 18.77
CA ASP A 84 3.63 -2.99 19.61
C ASP A 84 4.18 -3.38 21.01
N GLU A 85 5.49 -3.23 21.27
CA GLU A 85 6.13 -3.59 22.55
C GLU A 85 6.36 -2.39 23.51
N THR A 86 5.75 -1.22 23.31
CA THR A 86 5.90 -0.13 24.30
C THR A 86 4.68 0.79 24.38
N HIS A 87 3.66 0.38 25.14
CA HIS A 87 3.06 1.10 26.29
C HIS A 87 1.71 0.50 26.68
#